data_AF-A0A4Q3CT49-F1
#
_entry.id   AF-A0A4Q3CT49-F1
#
_cell.length_a   1.000
_cell.length_b   1.000
_cell.length_c   1.000
_cell.angle_alpha   90.00
_cell.angle_beta   90.00
_cell.angle_gamma   90.00
#
_symmetry.space_group_name_H-M   'P 1'
#
loop_
_entity.id
_entity.type
_entity.pdbx_description
1 polymer ?
#
loop_
_entity_poly.entity_id
_entity_poly.type
_entity_poly.pdbx_seq_one_letter_code
_entity_poly.pdbx_strand_id
1 'polypeptide(L)' 'VVLACTHFPLVADELAAAAPRPLRFVDGGPGIARRVAYLTQGQDWPAIPSGKAVFTAPLEIGDALRAGLAERGLDHVSIL' A
#
# COMPACT_ATOMS: atom_id res chain seq x y z
N VAL A 1 -14.83 -10.39 -7.96
CA VAL A 1 -15.09 -9.66 -6.70
C VAL A 1 -14.12 -8.49 -6.63
N VAL A 2 -14.58 -7.30 -6.28
CA VAL A 2 -13.73 -6.10 -6.22
C VAL A 2 -13.10 -6.01 -4.83
N LEU A 3 -11.79 -5.79 -4.77
CA LEU A 3 -11.05 -5.51 -3.52
C LEU A 3 -11.20 -4.02 -3.18
N ALA A 4 -12.40 -3.64 -2.71
CA ALA A 4 -12.81 -2.24 -2.57
C ALA A 4 -12.25 -1.51 -1.33
N CYS A 5 -11.43 -2.18 -0.52
CA CYS A 5 -10.65 -1.57 0.56
C CYS A 5 -9.18 -1.82 0.27
N THR A 6 -8.33 -0.81 0.48
CA THR A 6 -6.88 -0.86 0.20
C THR A 6 -6.14 -1.94 1.01
N HIS A 7 -6.75 -2.47 2.06
CA HIS A 7 -6.20 -3.58 2.85
C HIS A 7 -6.47 -4.96 2.24
N PHE A 8 -7.53 -5.12 1.45
CA PHE A 8 -7.92 -6.45 0.96
C PHE A 8 -6.90 -7.11 0.00
N PRO A 9 -6.14 -6.37 -0.83
CA PRO A 9 -5.05 -6.98 -1.59
C PRO A 9 -4.00 -7.68 -0.73
N LEU A 10 -3.81 -7.27 0.53
CA LEU A 10 -2.84 -7.89 1.45
C LEU A 10 -3.27 -9.29 1.92
N VAL A 11 -4.56 -9.61 1.82
CA VAL A 11 -5.14 -10.88 2.27
C VAL A 11 -5.86 -11.62 1.13
N ALA A 12 -5.47 -11.35 -0.12
CA ALA A 12 -6.15 -11.88 -1.29
C ALA A 12 -6.08 -13.42 -1.35
N ASP A 13 -4.97 -14.01 -0.89
CA ASP A 13 -4.78 -15.46 -0.89
C ASP A 13 -5.68 -16.15 0.15
N GLU A 14 -5.83 -15.55 1.33
CA GLU A 14 -6.75 -16.02 2.37
C GLU A 14 -8.21 -15.89 1.92
N LEU A 15 -8.55 -14.77 1.26
CA LEU A 15 -9.88 -14.58 0.67
C LEU A 15 -10.18 -15.60 -0.44
N ALA A 16 -9.17 -15.99 -1.24
CA ALA A 16 -9.32 -17.04 -2.24
C ALA A 16 -9.53 -18.40 -1.59
N ALA A 17 -8.74 -18.74 -0.57
CA ALA A 17 -8.81 -20.01 0.14
C ALA A 17 -10.14 -20.20 0.89
N ALA A 18 -10.70 -19.13 1.45
CA ALA A 18 -11.98 -19.16 2.14
C ALA A 18 -13.20 -19.19 1.20
N ALA A 19 -13.02 -18.90 -0.09
CA ALA A 19 -14.13 -18.78 -1.01
C ALA A 19 -14.75 -20.16 -1.34
N PRO A 20 -16.10 -20.28 -1.37
CA PRO A 20 -16.78 -21.55 -1.67
C PRO A 20 -16.63 -21.97 -3.14
N ARG A 21 -16.01 -21.13 -3.97
CA ARG A 21 -15.78 -21.33 -5.40
C ARG A 21 -14.62 -20.45 -5.86
N PRO A 22 -13.98 -20.75 -7.01
CA PRO A 22 -12.97 -19.87 -7.58
C PRO A 22 -13.49 -18.44 -7.79
N LEU A 23 -12.74 -17.47 -7.28
CA LEU A 23 -13.01 -16.04 -7.46
C LEU A 23 -11.92 -15.42 -8.31
N ARG A 24 -12.33 -14.55 -9.23
CA ARG A 24 -11.43 -13.57 -9.83
C ARG A 24 -11.51 -12.28 -9.03
N PHE A 25 -10.40 -11.85 -8.47
CA PHE A 25 -10.29 -10.56 -7.80
C PHE A 25 -9.97 -9.44 -8.79
N VAL A 26 -10.49 -8.25 -8.50
CA VAL A 26 -10.21 -7.01 -9.22
C VAL A 26 -9.62 -6.03 -8.22
N ASP A 27 -8.35 -5.68 -8.42
CA ASP A 27 -7.63 -4.67 -7.65
C ASP A 27 -7.57 -3.35 -8.42
N GLY A 28 -7.96 -2.26 -7.76
CA GLY A 28 -7.93 -0.90 -8.30
C GLY A 28 -6.56 -0.22 -8.20
N GLY A 29 -5.64 -0.73 -7.38
CA GLY A 29 -4.32 -0.15 -7.12
C GLY A 29 -3.53 0.21 -8.39
N PRO A 30 -3.39 -0.70 -9.37
CA PRO A 30 -2.69 -0.40 -10.63
C PRO A 30 -3.35 0.73 -11.45
N GLY A 31 -4.69 0.86 -11.36
CA GLY A 31 -5.41 1.96 -12.01
C GLY A 31 -5.10 3.31 -11.37
N ILE A 32 -5.06 3.34 -10.03
CA ILE A 32 -4.66 4.52 -9.26
C ILE A 32 -3.22 4.90 -9.59
N ALA A 33 -2.29 3.95 -9.63
CA ALA A 33 -0.88 4.20 -9.96
C ALA A 33 -0.72 4.85 -11.35
N ARG A 34 -1.41 4.34 -12.38
CA ARG A 34 -1.41 4.96 -13.71
C ARG A 34 -1.98 6.38 -13.69
N ARG A 35 -3.04 6.62 -12.91
CA ARG A 35 -3.63 7.96 -12.81
C ARG A 35 -2.70 8.94 -12.09
N VAL A 36 -2.02 8.51 -11.03
CA VAL A 36 -1.00 9.32 -10.35
C VAL A 36 0.11 9.68 -11.33
N ALA A 37 0.69 8.70 -12.02
CA ALA A 37 1.75 8.94 -13.00
C ALA A 37 1.33 9.93 -14.10
N TYR A 38 0.09 9.85 -14.59
CA TYR A 38 -0.48 10.82 -15.53
C TYR A 38 -0.59 12.23 -14.93
N LEU A 39 -1.11 12.34 -13.70
CA LEU A 39 -1.34 13.63 -13.04
C LEU A 39 -0.04 14.32 -12.60
N THR A 40 1.03 13.56 -12.37
CA THR A 40 2.34 14.07 -11.95
C THR A 40 3.33 14.24 -13.10
N GLN A 41 2.89 14.17 -14.36
CA GLN A 41 3.77 14.42 -15.50
C GLN A 41 4.36 15.84 -15.43
N GLY A 42 5.67 15.95 -15.70
CA GLY A 42 6.39 17.23 -15.64
C GLY A 42 6.67 17.75 -14.22
N GLN A 43 6.30 17.00 -13.18
CA GLN A 43 6.74 17.28 -11.81
C GLN A 43 8.06 16.56 -11.54
N ASP A 44 9.03 17.29 -11.02
CA ASP A 44 10.31 16.70 -10.63
C ASP A 44 10.12 15.78 -9.42
N TRP A 45 10.78 14.62 -9.49
CA TRP A 45 10.92 13.71 -8.36
C TRP A 45 12.40 13.61 -7.97
N PRO A 46 12.70 13.46 -6.66
CA PRO A 46 14.06 13.23 -6.22
C PRO A 46 14.67 12.01 -6.93
N ALA A 47 15.91 12.13 -7.41
CA ALA A 47 16.63 11.02 -8.04
C ALA A 47 16.86 9.86 -7.06
N ILE A 48 16.97 10.18 -5.76
CA ILE A 48 17.01 9.22 -4.66
C ILE A 48 15.71 9.42 -3.86
N PRO A 49 14.74 8.50 -3.95
CA PRO A 49 13.50 8.62 -3.19
C PRO A 49 13.75 8.43 -1.70
N SER A 50 13.16 9.29 -0.88
CA SER A 50 13.09 9.12 0.58
C SER A 50 11.62 8.96 0.99
N GLY A 51 11.23 7.77 1.42
CA GLY A 51 9.87 7.49 1.84
C GLY A 51 9.64 7.76 3.33
N LYS A 52 8.47 8.29 3.67
CA LYS A 52 8.05 8.53 5.05
C LYS A 52 6.67 7.93 5.31
N ALA A 53 6.54 7.15 6.37
CA ALA A 53 5.27 6.72 6.93
C ALA A 53 4.84 7.67 8.04
N VAL A 54 3.67 8.30 7.86
CA VAL A 54 3.10 9.25 8.82
C VAL A 54 1.82 8.66 9.41
N PHE A 55 1.76 8.58 10.72
CA PHE A 55 0.60 8.07 11.46
C PHE A 55 -0.06 9.22 12.22
N THR A 56 -1.39 9.19 12.31
CA THR A 56 -2.18 10.26 12.96
C THR A 56 -2.76 9.84 14.31
N ALA A 57 -2.61 8.56 14.68
CA ALA A 57 -3.02 8.05 15.97
C ALA A 57 -1.78 7.79 16.84
N PRO A 58 -1.89 7.95 18.17
CA PRO A 58 -0.83 7.52 19.07
C PRO A 58 -0.80 5.98 19.09
N LEU A 59 0.07 5.39 18.29
CA LEU A 59 0.22 3.94 18.19
C LEU A 59 1.67 3.51 18.36
N GLU A 60 1.86 2.43 19.11
CA GLU A 60 3.15 1.73 19.17
C GLU A 60 3.35 0.97 17.86
N ILE A 61 4.38 1.38 17.10
CA ILE A 61 4.70 0.77 15.81
C ILE A 61 5.68 -0.37 16.08
N GLY A 62 5.15 -1.59 16.13
CA GLY A 62 5.93 -2.80 16.37
C GLY A 62 6.88 -3.15 15.22
N ASP A 63 7.88 -3.99 15.52
CA ASP A 63 8.98 -4.33 14.62
C ASP A 63 8.53 -4.90 13.27
N ALA A 64 7.49 -5.73 13.26
CA ALA A 64 6.95 -6.30 12.03
C ALA A 64 6.42 -5.23 11.07
N LEU A 65 5.73 -4.21 11.60
CA LEU A 65 5.24 -3.10 10.78
C LEU A 65 6.40 -2.24 10.29
N ARG A 66 7.42 -1.99 11.14
CA ARG A 66 8.63 -1.25 10.73
C ARG A 66 9.36 -1.96 9.59
N ALA A 67 9.57 -3.27 9.70
CA ALA A 67 10.22 -4.06 8.66
C ALA A 67 9.44 -4.02 7.34
N GLY A 68 8.12 -4.22 7.38
CA GLY A 68 7.29 -4.18 6.18
C GLY A 68 7.24 -2.80 5.50
N LEU A 69 7.36 -1.71 6.27
CA LEU A 69 7.49 -0.35 5.74
C LEU A 69 8.86 -0.13 5.08
N ALA A 70 9.95 -0.57 5.72
CA ALA A 70 11.30 -0.46 5.19
C ALA A 70 11.49 -1.22 3.86
N GLU A 71 10.90 -2.42 3.73
CA GLU A 71 10.87 -3.18 2.46
C GLU A 71 10.23 -2.40 1.30
N ARG A 72 9.39 -1.40 1.61
CA ARG A 72 8.70 -0.52 0.65
C ARG A 72 9.38 0.84 0.53
N GLY A 73 10.56 1.03 1.11
CA GLY A 73 11.33 2.27 1.09
C GLY A 73 10.77 3.36 2.01
N LEU A 74 9.95 3.00 3.00
CA LEU A 74 9.34 3.92 3.97
C LEU A 74 10.11 3.87 5.31
N ASP A 75 11.38 4.20 5.28
CA ASP A 75 12.32 4.01 6.41
C ASP A 75 12.11 5.03 7.54
N HIS A 76 11.46 6.16 7.24
CA HIS A 76 11.21 7.21 8.21
C HIS A 76 9.78 7.14 8.74
N VAL A 77 9.65 6.94 10.05
CA VAL A 77 8.35 6.83 10.73
C VAL A 77 8.14 8.04 11.62
N SER A 78 6.97 8.68 11.54
CA SER A 78 6.57 9.72 12.50
C SER A 78 5.09 9.62 12.87
N ILE A 79 4.75 10.13 14.04
CA ILE A 79 3.36 10.33 14.50
C ILE A 79 3.10 11.84 14.54
N LEU A 80 1.94 12.27 14.02
CA LEU A 80 1.47 13.67 14.08
C LEU A 80 0.83 14.00 15.43
#